data_AF-A0A7X6XTH3-F1
#
_entry.id   AF-A0A7X6XTH3-F1
#
_cell.length_a   1.000
_cell.length_b   1.000
_cell.length_c   1.000
_cell.angle_alpha   90.00
_cell.angle_beta   90.00
_cell.angle_gamma   90.00
#
_symmetry.space_group_name_H-M   'P 1'
#
loop_
_entity.id
_entity.type
_entity.pdbx_description
1 polymer ?
#
loop_
_entity_poly.entity_id
_entity_poly.type
_entity_poly.pdbx_seq_one_letter_code
_entity_poly.pdbx_strand_id
1 'polypeptide(L)'
;MIDHIGSKKCDKAIEVLNELTSRGESCTKILFMIAKHISEILAVKNRENLSFQEIREQLALHPFVLKKTIEKSRNFNIAELISALKLCQKLDLDIKKGRVDDKMGLEILLTEISKSIPV
;
A
#
# COMPACT_ATOMS: atom_id res chain seq x y z
N MET A 1 -8.26 -3.07 2.40
CA MET A 1 -7.75 -1.96 1.55
C MET A 1 -6.68 -2.42 0.57
N ILE A 2 -5.44 -2.74 0.99
CA ILE A 2 -4.35 -3.08 0.03
C ILE A 2 -4.62 -4.33 -0.83
N ASP A 3 -5.34 -5.31 -0.28
CA ASP A 3 -5.80 -6.49 -1.02
C ASP A 3 -6.73 -6.13 -2.19
N HIS A 4 -7.53 -5.07 -2.04
CA HIS A 4 -8.42 -4.58 -3.08
C HIS A 4 -7.69 -3.73 -4.13
N ILE A 5 -6.69 -2.96 -3.70
CA ILE A 5 -5.81 -2.19 -4.59
C ILE A 5 -5.06 -3.13 -5.54
N GLY A 6 -4.45 -4.19 -5.02
CA GLY A 6 -3.76 -5.21 -5.83
C GLY A 6 -4.67 -6.06 -6.73
N SER A 7 -5.98 -6.07 -6.48
CA SER A 7 -6.96 -6.81 -7.27
C SER A 7 -7.75 -5.92 -8.24
N LYS A 8 -7.30 -4.68 -8.51
CA LYS A 8 -7.99 -3.67 -9.34
C LYS A 8 -9.41 -3.31 -8.88
N LYS A 9 -9.75 -3.56 -7.62
CA LYS A 9 -11.04 -3.19 -7.04
C LYS A 9 -10.92 -1.78 -6.46
N CYS A 10 -10.61 -0.80 -7.32
CA CYS A 10 -10.55 0.63 -6.97
C CYS A 10 -11.77 1.05 -6.17
N ASP A 11 -12.96 0.68 -6.65
CA ASP A 11 -14.23 1.05 -6.04
C ASP A 11 -14.31 0.58 -4.58
N LYS A 12 -13.85 -0.65 -4.30
CA LYS A 12 -13.79 -1.18 -2.94
C LYS A 12 -12.71 -0.52 -2.08
N ALA A 13 -11.60 -0.08 -2.68
CA ALA A 13 -10.57 0.64 -1.95
C ALA A 13 -11.06 2.04 -1.55
N ILE A 14 -11.82 2.71 -2.42
CA ILE A 14 -12.46 4.01 -2.17
C ILE A 14 -13.61 3.86 -1.16
N GLU A 15 -14.40 2.80 -1.25
CA GLU A 15 -15.43 2.47 -0.26
C GLU A 15 -14.82 2.33 1.15
N VAL A 16 -13.74 1.56 1.28
CA VAL A 16 -13.01 1.41 2.55
C VAL A 16 -12.41 2.74 3.03
N LEU A 17 -11.90 3.58 2.12
CA LEU A 17 -11.42 4.92 2.48
C LEU A 17 -12.55 5.77 3.07
N ASN A 18 -13.73 5.75 2.43
CA ASN A 18 -14.91 6.47 2.89
C ASN A 18 -15.39 5.96 4.25
N GLU A 19 -15.41 4.65 4.48
CA GLU A 19 -15.76 4.08 5.79
C GLU A 19 -14.78 4.46 6.89
N LEU A 20 -13.47 4.46 6.61
CA LEU A 20 -12.46 4.82 7.61
C LEU A 20 -12.58 6.30 7.97
N THR A 21 -12.71 7.16 6.96
CA THR A 21 -12.88 8.61 7.18
C THR A 21 -14.20 8.92 7.88
N SER A 22 -15.30 8.22 7.58
CA SER A 22 -16.58 8.41 8.28
C SER A 22 -16.52 7.97 9.75
N ARG A 23 -15.61 7.07 10.11
CA ARG A 23 -15.33 6.66 11.50
C ARG A 23 -14.39 7.63 12.24
N GLY A 24 -13.97 8.72 11.60
CA GLY A 24 -13.10 9.73 12.19
C GLY A 24 -11.60 9.40 12.09
N GLU A 25 -11.20 8.40 11.29
CA GLU A 25 -9.78 8.16 11.03
C GLU A 25 -9.19 9.29 10.18
N SER A 26 -8.04 9.82 10.61
CA SER A 26 -7.36 10.87 9.84
C SER A 26 -6.81 10.34 8.52
N CYS A 27 -6.97 11.11 7.45
CA CYS A 27 -6.43 10.82 6.13
C CYS A 27 -4.90 10.60 6.17
N THR A 28 -4.18 11.39 6.98
CA THR A 28 -2.73 11.22 7.18
C THR A 28 -2.38 9.84 7.76
N LYS A 29 -3.15 9.33 8.72
CA LYS A 29 -2.95 7.98 9.29
C LYS A 29 -3.25 6.89 8.25
N ILE A 30 -4.29 7.08 7.43
CA ILE A 30 -4.63 6.15 6.34
C ILE A 30 -3.49 6.11 5.31
N LEU A 31 -2.95 7.27 4.91
CA LEU A 31 -1.79 7.37 4.02
C LEU A 31 -0.59 6.62 4.57
N PHE A 32 -0.27 6.84 5.85
CA PHE A 32 0.81 6.14 6.53
C PHE A 32 0.60 4.62 6.50
N MET A 33 -0.60 4.14 6.78
CA MET A 33 -0.93 2.70 6.75
C MET A 33 -0.77 2.10 5.34
N ILE A 34 -1.18 2.83 4.30
CA ILE A 34 -0.99 2.40 2.90
C ILE A 34 0.51 2.29 2.59
N ALA A 35 1.28 3.34 2.86
CA ALA A 35 2.72 3.37 2.60
C ALA A 35 3.47 2.25 3.36
N LYS A 36 3.11 2.03 4.63
CA LYS A 36 3.66 0.94 5.45
C LYS A 36 3.40 -0.41 4.81
N HIS A 37 2.17 -0.71 4.42
CA HIS A 37 1.85 -2.00 3.80
C HIS A 37 2.53 -2.21 2.44
N ILE A 38 2.67 -1.17 1.61
CA ILE A 38 3.43 -1.27 0.36
C ILE A 38 4.90 -1.55 0.65
N SER A 39 5.47 -0.91 1.68
CA SER A 39 6.86 -1.15 2.10
C SER A 39 7.08 -2.58 2.60
N GLU A 40 6.12 -3.14 3.34
CA GLU A 40 6.15 -4.54 3.78
C GLU A 40 6.14 -5.51 2.58
N ILE A 41 5.28 -5.25 1.59
CA ILE A 41 5.23 -6.05 0.36
C ILE A 41 6.55 -5.94 -0.41
N LEU A 42 7.11 -4.74 -0.54
CA LEU A 42 8.40 -4.53 -1.20
C LEU A 42 9.55 -5.24 -0.46
N ALA A 43 9.55 -5.21 0.87
CA ALA A 43 10.56 -5.89 1.68
C ALA A 43 10.51 -7.41 1.47
N VAL A 44 9.31 -8.00 1.37
CA VAL A 44 9.13 -9.41 1.05
C VAL A 44 9.52 -9.70 -0.41
N LYS A 45 9.11 -8.85 -1.36
CA LYS A 45 9.39 -9.02 -2.79
C LYS A 45 10.88 -9.00 -3.11
N ASN A 46 11.64 -8.10 -2.49
CA ASN A 46 13.10 -8.03 -2.62
C ASN A 46 13.83 -9.27 -2.06
N ARG A 47 13.13 -10.14 -1.33
CA ARG A 47 13.65 -11.36 -0.73
C ARG A 47 12.99 -12.62 -1.29
N GLU A 48 12.39 -12.54 -2.47
CA GLU A 48 11.66 -13.66 -3.07
C GLU A 48 12.55 -14.88 -3.37
N ASN A 49 13.87 -14.68 -3.47
CA ASN A 49 14.86 -15.74 -3.65
C ASN A 49 15.28 -16.45 -2.34
N LEU A 50 14.83 -15.96 -1.18
CA LEU A 50 15.11 -16.56 0.12
C LEU A 50 14.00 -17.53 0.52
N SER A 51 14.34 -18.48 1.39
CA SER A 51 13.36 -19.39 1.99
C SER A 51 12.43 -18.65 2.96
N PHE A 52 11.25 -19.23 3.22
CA PHE A 52 10.28 -18.68 4.16
C PHE A 52 10.88 -18.42 5.55
N GLN A 53 11.79 -19.30 6.01
CA GLN A 53 12.43 -19.15 7.32
C GLN A 53 13.42 -17.98 7.35
N GLU A 54 14.23 -17.81 6.31
CA GLU A 54 15.17 -16.68 6.19
C GLU A 54 14.44 -15.34 6.13
N ILE A 55 13.34 -15.27 5.37
CA ILE A 55 12.53 -14.04 5.31
C ILE A 55 11.91 -13.73 6.68
N ARG A 56 11.43 -14.76 7.39
CA ARG A 56 10.85 -14.61 8.73
C ARG A 56 11.87 -14.08 9.73
N GLU A 57 13.09 -14.61 9.73
CA GLU A 57 14.18 -14.19 10.61
C GLU A 57 14.63 -12.77 10.32
N GLN A 58 14.71 -12.38 9.04
CA GLN A 58 15.11 -11.03 8.65
C GLN A 58 14.04 -9.96 8.88
N LEU A 59 12.76 -10.26 8.64
CA LEU A 59 11.67 -9.28 8.75
C LEU A 59 10.97 -9.30 10.12
N ALA A 60 11.28 -10.28 10.98
CA ALA A 60 10.64 -10.49 12.28
C ALA A 60 9.09 -10.51 12.22
N LEU A 61 8.52 -10.89 11.07
CA LEU A 61 7.08 -10.96 10.85
C LEU A 61 6.52 -12.27 11.41
N HIS A 62 5.31 -12.20 11.98
CA HIS A 62 4.59 -13.39 12.39
C HIS A 62 4.31 -14.30 11.17
N PRO A 63 4.45 -15.65 11.28
CA PRO A 63 4.33 -16.57 10.14
C PRO A 63 3.06 -16.38 9.30
N PHE A 64 1.92 -16.12 9.95
CA PHE A 64 0.64 -15.88 9.27
C PHE A 64 0.67 -14.62 8.40
N VAL A 65 1.24 -13.53 8.91
CA VAL A 65 1.35 -12.26 8.19
C VAL A 65 2.34 -12.39 7.04
N LEU A 66 3.47 -13.09 7.27
CA LEU A 66 4.47 -13.34 6.25
C LEU A 66 3.88 -14.14 5.07
N LYS A 67 3.18 -15.24 5.35
CA LYS A 67 2.54 -16.06 4.31
C LYS A 67 1.59 -15.23 3.44
N LYS A 68 0.71 -14.46 4.07
CA LYS A 68 -0.24 -13.58 3.36
C LYS A 68 0.48 -12.50 2.55
N THR A 69 1.59 -11.95 3.07
CA THR A 69 2.35 -10.91 2.38
C THR A 69 3.14 -11.46 1.19
N ILE A 70 3.68 -12.68 1.30
CA ILE A 70 4.30 -13.40 0.17
C ILE A 70 3.27 -13.61 -0.94
N GLU A 71 2.07 -14.09 -0.62
CA GLU A 71 1.00 -14.27 -1.60
C GLU A 71 0.64 -12.96 -2.31
N LYS A 72 0.53 -11.84 -1.56
CA LYS A 72 0.30 -10.52 -2.15
C LYS A 72 1.45 -10.07 -3.04
N SER A 73 2.70 -10.28 -2.64
CA SER A 73 3.88 -9.82 -3.36
C SER A 73 4.01 -10.43 -4.76
N ARG A 74 3.37 -11.58 -5.02
CA ARG A 74 3.33 -12.20 -6.35
C ARG A 74 2.56 -11.38 -7.37
N ASN A 75 1.59 -10.58 -6.93
CA ASN A 75 0.74 -9.77 -7.81
C ASN A 75 1.34 -8.39 -8.12
N PHE A 76 2.56 -8.10 -7.63
CA PHE A 76 3.22 -6.82 -7.83
C PHE A 76 4.66 -7.04 -8.29
N ASN A 77 5.16 -6.14 -9.13
CA ASN A 77 6.58 -6.04 -9.40
C ASN A 77 7.25 -4.96 -8.51
N ILE A 78 8.57 -5.00 -8.43
CA ILE A 78 9.36 -4.07 -7.60
C ILE A 78 9.17 -2.62 -8.07
N ALA A 79 9.10 -2.38 -9.38
CA ALA A 79 8.97 -1.05 -9.94
C ALA A 79 7.63 -0.38 -9.56
N GLU A 80 6.54 -1.14 -9.56
CA GLU A 80 5.21 -0.71 -9.11
C GLU A 80 5.20 -0.33 -7.64
N LEU A 81 5.77 -1.17 -6.78
CA LEU A 81 5.82 -0.92 -5.34
C LEU A 81 6.64 0.35 -5.05
N ILE A 82 7.76 0.53 -5.73
CA ILE A 82 8.57 1.76 -5.63
C ILE A 82 7.79 2.97 -6.15
N SER A 83 7.10 2.85 -7.28
CA SER A 83 6.27 3.93 -7.84
C SER A 83 5.16 4.34 -6.86
N ALA A 84 4.45 3.36 -6.29
CA ALA A 84 3.39 3.58 -5.31
C ALA A 84 3.92 4.26 -4.04
N LEU A 85 5.10 3.87 -3.53
CA LEU A 85 5.74 4.56 -2.40
C LEU A 85 6.11 6.02 -2.71
N LYS A 86 6.60 6.29 -3.93
CA LYS A 86 6.87 7.66 -4.37
C LYS A 86 5.60 8.51 -4.45
N LEU A 87 4.49 7.93 -4.92
CA LEU A 87 3.19 8.60 -4.92
C LEU A 87 2.70 8.91 -3.50
N CYS A 88 2.84 7.96 -2.56
CA CYS A 88 2.52 8.19 -1.16
C CYS A 88 3.35 9.33 -0.56
N GLN A 89 4.66 9.35 -0.82
CA GLN A 89 5.56 10.39 -0.33
C GLN A 89 5.21 11.77 -0.93
N LYS A 90 4.90 11.82 -2.23
CA LYS A 90 4.47 13.05 -2.89
C LYS A 90 3.19 13.60 -2.27
N LEU A 91 2.19 12.74 -2.05
CA LEU A 91 0.94 13.14 -1.44
C LEU A 91 1.14 13.67 -0.02
N ASP A 92 1.94 13.00 0.81
CA ASP A 92 2.25 13.45 2.18
C ASP A 92 2.84 14.87 2.18
N LEU A 93 3.76 15.16 1.26
CA LEU A 93 4.35 16.49 1.10
C LEU A 93 3.34 17.52 0.60
N ASP A 94 2.48 17.17 -0.35
CA ASP A 94 1.50 18.09 -0.92
C ASP A 94 0.38 18.42 0.10
N ILE A 95 -0.05 17.44 0.92
CA ILE A 95 -0.95 17.63 2.07
C ILE A 95 -0.31 18.59 3.09
N LYS A 96 0.92 18.29 3.55
CA LYS A 96 1.62 19.12 4.54
C LYS A 96 1.89 20.55 4.08
N LYS A 97 1.97 20.77 2.76
CA LYS A 97 2.11 22.10 2.14
C LYS A 97 0.78 22.79 1.85
N GLY A 98 -0.35 22.17 2.17
CA GLY A 98 -1.69 22.70 1.90
C GLY A 98 -2.04 22.82 0.42
N ARG A 99 -1.38 22.04 -0.44
CA ARG A 99 -1.59 22.08 -1.91
C ARG A 99 -2.75 21.22 -2.37
N VAL A 100 -3.10 20.20 -1.58
CA VAL A 100 -4.11 19.19 -1.91
C VAL A 100 -4.91 18.91 -0.64
N ASP A 101 -6.23 18.80 -0.78
CA ASP A 101 -7.11 18.31 0.29
C ASP A 101 -6.79 16.84 0.60
N ASP A 102 -6.67 16.50 1.88
CA ASP A 102 -6.23 15.19 2.31
C ASP A 102 -7.07 14.03 1.75
N LYS A 103 -8.40 14.20 1.70
CA LYS A 103 -9.30 13.14 1.26
C LYS A 103 -9.23 12.99 -0.26
N MET A 104 -9.32 14.10 -0.98
CA MET A 104 -9.21 14.11 -2.45
C MET A 104 -7.86 13.54 -2.91
N GLY A 105 -6.78 13.91 -2.22
CA GLY A 105 -5.45 13.41 -2.51
C GLY A 105 -5.33 11.89 -2.31
N LEU A 106 -5.98 11.33 -1.29
CA LEU A 106 -6.03 9.89 -1.08
C LEU A 106 -6.84 9.17 -2.17
N GLU A 107 -7.97 9.71 -2.61
CA GLU A 107 -8.78 9.13 -3.70
C GLU A 107 -7.98 9.08 -5.01
N ILE A 108 -7.26 10.16 -5.33
CA ILE A 108 -6.35 10.20 -6.49
C ILE A 108 -5.24 9.16 -6.33
N LEU A 109 -4.59 9.08 -5.16
CA LEU A 109 -3.54 8.10 -4.89
C LEU A 109 -4.02 6.66 -5.13
N LEU A 110 -5.19 6.29 -4.62
CA LEU A 110 -5.74 4.95 -4.79
C LEU A 110 -6.02 4.62 -6.26
N THR A 111 -6.51 5.61 -7.01
CA THR A 111 -6.76 5.49 -8.45
C THR A 111 -5.46 5.27 -9.22
N GLU A 112 -4.42 6.05 -8.92
CA GLU A 112 -3.13 5.97 -9.59
C GLU A 112 -2.41 4.64 -9.29
N ILE A 113 -2.40 4.19 -8.03
CA ILE A 113 -1.79 2.91 -7.67
C ILE A 113 -2.49 1.76 -8.39
N SER A 114 -3.82 1.78 -8.51
CA SER A 114 -4.55 0.71 -9.18
C SER A 114 -4.38 0.69 -10.71
N LYS A 115 -4.13 1.84 -11.35
CA LYS A 115 -3.85 1.91 -12.79
C LYS A 115 -2.45 1.42 -13.14
N SER A 116 -1.49 1.65 -12.24
CA SER A 116 -0.07 1.33 -12.45
C SER A 116 0.25 -0.18 -12.40
N ILE A 117 -0.71 -1.04 -12.05
CA ILE A 117 -0.53 -2.50 -11.94
C ILE A 117 -1.07 -3.17 -13.23
N PRO A 118 -0.22 -3.66 -14.16
CA PRO A 118 -0.62 -4.52 -15.27
C PRO A 118 -1.14 -5.87 -14.75
N VAL A 119 -2.11 -6.46 -15.45
CA VAL A 119 -2.63 -7.81 -15.15
C VAL A 119 -1.63 -8.85 -15.62
#